data_AF-A0A2J8W1Y1-F1
#
_entry.id   AF-A0A2J8W1Y1-F1
#
_cell.length_a   1.000
_cell.length_b   1.000
_cell.length_c   1.000
_cell.angle_alpha   90.00
_cell.angle_beta   90.00
_cell.angle_gamma   90.00
#
_symmetry.space_group_name_H-M   'P 1'
#
loop_
_entity.id
_entity.type
_entity.pdbx_description
1 polymer ?
#
loop_
_entity_poly.entity_id
_entity_poly.type
_entity_poly.pdbx_seq_one_letter_code
_entity_poly.pdbx_strand_id
1 'polypeptide(L)' 'MIPGGLSEAKSATPEIQEIVDKVKPQLEEKTNETYEKLEAVQYKTQVVAGTNYYIKVRVQHLL' A
#
# COMPACT_ATOMS: atom_id res chain seq x y z
N MET A 1 -5.83 20.54 0.15
CA MET A 1 -4.69 19.66 0.42
C MET A 1 -3.55 20.51 0.96
N ILE A 2 -2.97 20.14 2.09
CA ILE A 2 -1.86 20.88 2.71
C ILE A 2 -0.58 20.09 2.37
N PRO A 3 0.48 20.71 1.81
CA PRO A 3 1.76 20.03 1.60
C PRO A 3 2.25 19.36 2.89
N GLY A 4 2.65 18.09 2.81
CA GLY A 4 3.04 17.28 3.97
C GLY A 4 1.87 16.71 4.81
N GLY A 5 0.63 17.12 4.60
CA GLY A 5 -0.55 16.53 5.23
C GLY A 5 -1.04 15.26 4.53
N LEU A 6 -1.59 14.31 5.29
CA LEU A 6 -2.30 13.15 4.73
C LEU A 6 -3.68 13.56 4.19
N SER A 7 -4.10 12.93 3.10
CA SER A 7 -5.48 12.98 2.64
C SER A 7 -6.44 12.26 3.60
N GLU A 8 -7.73 12.49 3.41
CA GLU A 8 -8.75 11.58 3.93
C GLU A 8 -8.57 10.16 3.38
N ALA A 9 -9.02 9.17 4.15
CA ALA A 9 -8.99 7.78 3.73
C ALA A 9 -9.98 7.54 2.58
N LYS A 10 -9.55 6.77 1.59
CA LYS A 10 -10.37 6.37 0.44
C LYS A 10 -10.30 4.85 0.29
N SER A 11 -11.35 4.24 -0.27
CA SER A 11 -11.30 2.84 -0.68
C SER A 11 -10.21 2.63 -1.74
N ALA A 12 -9.52 1.50 -1.68
CA ALA A 12 -8.52 1.16 -2.68
C ALA A 12 -9.14 1.04 -4.08
N THR A 13 -8.38 1.42 -5.09
CA THR A 13 -8.72 1.30 -6.51
C THR A 13 -7.82 0.24 -7.17
N PRO A 14 -8.09 -0.18 -8.41
CA PRO A 14 -7.20 -1.08 -9.15
C PRO A 14 -5.76 -0.56 -9.23
N GLU A 15 -5.56 0.75 -9.40
CA GLU A 15 -4.22 1.37 -9.42
C GLU A 15 -3.48 1.21 -8.07
N ILE A 16 -4.20 1.34 -6.95
CA ILE A 16 -3.62 1.13 -5.61
C ILE A 16 -3.25 -0.33 -5.40
N GLN A 17 -4.08 -1.26 -5.91
CA GLN A 17 -3.75 -2.68 -5.89
C GLN A 17 -2.50 -2.97 -6.72
N GLU A 18 -2.36 -2.40 -7.91
CA GLU A 18 -1.14 -2.56 -8.73
C GLU A 18 0.12 -2.06 -8.02
N ILE A 19 0.03 -0.98 -7.23
CA ILE A 19 1.16 -0.52 -6.40
C ILE A 19 1.54 -1.59 -5.39
N VAL A 20 0.56 -2.17 -4.68
CA VAL A 20 0.78 -3.26 -3.72
C VAL A 20 1.42 -4.47 -4.39
N ASP A 21 0.92 -4.87 -5.55
CA ASP A 21 1.43 -6.03 -6.30
C ASP A 21 2.89 -5.80 -6.74
N LYS A 22 3.22 -4.59 -7.21
CA LYS A 22 4.58 -4.22 -7.62
C LYS A 22 5.59 -4.21 -6.47
N VAL A 23 5.17 -3.83 -5.26
CA VAL A 23 6.07 -3.76 -4.10
C VAL A 23 6.06 -5.02 -3.24
N LYS A 24 5.19 -6.00 -3.52
CA LYS A 24 5.12 -7.27 -2.77
C LYS A 24 6.49 -7.95 -2.59
N PRO A 25 7.34 -8.12 -3.63
CA PRO A 25 8.65 -8.76 -3.44
C PRO A 25 9.54 -8.00 -2.45
N GLN A 26 9.48 -6.66 -2.45
CA GLN A 26 10.24 -5.82 -1.53
C GLN A 26 9.71 -5.90 -0.09
N LEU A 27 8.40 -6.10 0.07
CA LEU A 27 7.80 -6.32 1.39
C LEU A 27 8.29 -7.65 1.96
N GLU A 28 8.18 -8.73 1.18
CA GLU A 28 8.61 -10.08 1.59
C GLU A 28 10.09 -10.14 1.96
N GLU A 29 10.96 -9.50 1.17
CA GLU A 29 12.39 -9.38 1.48
C GLU A 29 12.64 -8.66 2.81
N LYS A 30 11.91 -7.56 3.08
CA LYS A 30 12.11 -6.73 4.28
C LYS A 30 11.54 -7.35 5.55
N THR A 31 10.46 -8.11 5.44
CA THR A 31 9.81 -8.76 6.59
C THR A 31 10.32 -10.18 6.82
N ASN A 32 11.01 -10.78 5.85
CA ASN A 32 11.38 -12.19 5.85
C ASN A 32 10.16 -13.11 6.06
N GLU A 33 9.04 -12.74 5.44
CA GLU A 33 7.77 -13.47 5.41
C GLU A 33 7.31 -13.61 3.96
N THR A 34 6.53 -14.64 3.67
CA THR A 34 5.83 -14.78 2.38
C THR A 34 4.34 -14.53 2.56
N TYR A 35 3.73 -13.92 1.55
CA TYR A 35 2.29 -13.66 1.54
C TYR A 35 1.67 -14.36 0.33
N GLU A 36 0.61 -15.14 0.53
CA GLU A 36 -0.15 -15.72 -0.58
C GLU A 36 -0.79 -14.59 -1.39
N LYS A 37 -1.52 -13.70 -0.68
CA LYS A 37 -2.29 -12.61 -1.26
C LYS A 37 -2.16 -11.34 -0.43
N LEU A 38 -2.04 -10.22 -1.14
CA LEU A 38 -2.11 -8.87 -0.58
C LEU A 38 -3.30 -8.16 -1.23
N GLU A 39 -4.33 -7.84 -0.46
CA GLU A 39 -5.50 -7.10 -0.95
C GLU A 39 -5.46 -5.66 -0.40
N ALA A 40 -5.35 -4.68 -1.27
CA ALA A 40 -5.47 -3.28 -0.91
C ALA A 40 -6.92 -2.96 -0.51
N VAL A 41 -7.12 -2.37 0.67
CA VAL A 41 -8.47 -2.09 1.21
C VAL A 41 -8.76 -0.60 1.23
N GLN A 42 -7.82 0.20 1.75
CA GLN A 42 -7.94 1.66 1.84
C GLN A 42 -6.58 2.31 1.62
N TYR A 43 -6.58 3.57 1.22
CA TYR A 43 -5.36 4.35 1.09
C TYR A 43 -5.52 5.81 1.49
N LYS A 44 -4.39 6.43 1.82
CA LYS A 44 -4.20 7.87 1.93
C LYS A 44 -2.99 8.27 1.09
N THR A 45 -2.97 9.52 0.64
CA THR A 45 -1.80 10.10 -0.05
C THR A 45 -1.24 11.29 0.72
N GLN A 46 0.05 11.55 0.53
CA GLN A 46 0.73 12.73 1.06
C GLN A 46 1.60 13.32 -0.05
N VAL A 47 1.39 14.61 -0.34
CA VAL A 47 2.20 15.34 -1.33
C VAL A 47 3.49 15.83 -0.66
N VAL A 48 4.62 15.49 -1.27
CA VAL A 48 5.99 15.89 -0.90
C VAL A 48 6.74 16.31 -2.18
N ALA A 49 8.06 16.12 -2.27
CA ALA A 49 8.77 16.11 -3.57
C ALA A 49 8.45 14.81 -4.35
N GLY A 50 7.17 14.62 -4.67
CA GLY A 50 6.58 13.36 -5.12
C GLY A 50 5.29 13.05 -4.34
N THR A 51 4.87 11.78 -4.34
CA THR A 51 3.68 11.34 -3.60
C THR A 51 3.98 10.09 -2.80
N ASN A 52 3.79 10.16 -1.48
CA ASN A 52 3.76 8.97 -0.64
C ASN A 52 2.35 8.35 -0.66
N TYR A 53 2.30 7.02 -0.70
CA TYR A 53 1.07 6.23 -0.59
C TYR A 53 1.08 5.44 0.70
N TYR A 54 0.07 5.65 1.54
CA TYR A 54 -0.16 4.87 2.75
C TYR A 54 -1.32 3.92 2.49
N ILE A 55 -1.01 2.65 2.28
CA ILE A 55 -1.99 1.65 1.83
C ILE A 55 -2.23 0.65 2.95
N LYS A 56 -3.50 0.51 3.37
CA LYS A 56 -3.94 -0.55 4.28
C LYS A 56 -4.18 -1.81 3.46
N VAL A 57 -3.42 -2.86 3.77
CA VAL A 57 -3.45 -4.13 3.06
C VAL A 57 -3.99 -5.23 3.98
N ARG A 58 -4.91 -6.04 3.47
CA ARG A 58 -5.32 -7.31 4.09
C ARG A 58 -4.36 -8.39 3.58
N VAL A 59 -3.74 -9.11 4.50
CA VAL A 59 -2.76 -10.14 4.20
C VAL A 59 -3.38 -11.53 4.34
N GLN A 60 -2.93 -12.45 3.50
CA GLN A 60 -3.14 -13.89 3.64
C GLN A 60 -1.77 -14.57 3.57
N HIS A 61 -1.44 -15.36 4.59
CA HIS A 61 -0.15 -16.06 4.68
C HIS A 61 -0.24 -17.44 4.04
N LEU A 62 0.88 -17.90 3.48
CA LEU A 62 1.09 -19.32 3.20
C LEU A 62 1.34 -20.04 4.54
N LEU A 63 0.75 -21.23 4.70
CA LEU A 63 0.96 -22.11 5.86
C LEU A 63 2.40 -22.61 5.95
#